data_AF-A0A976Q525-F1
#
_entry.id   AF-A0A976Q525-F1
#
_cell.length_a   1.000
_cell.length_b   1.000
_cell.length_c   1.000
_cell.angle_alpha   90.00
_cell.angle_beta   90.00
_cell.angle_gamma   90.00
#
_symmetry.space_group_name_H-M   'P 1'
#
loop_
_entity.id
_entity.type
_entity.pdbx_description
1 polymer ?
#
loop_
_entity_poly.entity_id
_entity_poly.type
_entity_poly.pdbx_seq_one_letter_code
_entity_poly.pdbx_strand_id
1 'polypeptide(L)'
;MENPKIIVSGVTGDTSVKEEMKSAIRSRVEKTLNTMREEKLHPFEGEVEKTEKQLAYIDAVERYLQKTFKILNIPHEGRFIDPDQVHYFPKDILEKNFSDITCDVGGFFSTADRALCMKSYDDSEKEELNKTEIRDLENLAHESIHLVSHSKFQANLVSGTKLNIGNYRTGYLVQSSESGEMKFNGFNEGVVCITERLSLINEAEELKRQFNATDKQIENLGYDAYIQNQMLVYALVGKIAEYRKESPVRALSRIIRGQFTGEMMHLRDVDDIYGKGSLDLLAKYQSSKDPRMNGDRDDLILAYFQSDDQEERDDLKKKIDDMESKKEKIN
;
A
#
# COMPACT_ATOMS: atom_id res chain seq x y z
N MET A 1 -6.49 -16.48 8.30
CA MET A 1 -6.60 -15.34 7.36
C MET A 1 -8.06 -15.17 7.01
N GLU A 2 -8.59 -13.94 7.04
CA GLU A 2 -9.92 -13.68 6.47
C GLU A 2 -9.92 -14.10 5.00
N ASN A 3 -10.98 -14.76 4.54
CA ASN A 3 -11.11 -15.13 3.14
C ASN A 3 -11.10 -13.87 2.26
N PRO A 4 -10.36 -13.87 1.14
CA PRO A 4 -10.31 -12.73 0.25
C PRO A 4 -11.72 -12.36 -0.22
N LYS A 5 -12.08 -11.07 -0.18
CA LYS A 5 -13.35 -10.61 -0.74
C LYS A 5 -13.25 -10.63 -2.26
N ILE A 6 -14.03 -11.50 -2.89
CA ILE A 6 -14.03 -11.73 -4.35
C ILE A 6 -15.23 -11.07 -5.00
N ILE A 7 -14.97 -10.20 -5.97
CA ILE A 7 -15.98 -9.57 -6.81
C ILE A 7 -16.04 -10.32 -8.14
N VAL A 8 -17.19 -10.94 -8.43
CA VAL A 8 -17.44 -11.65 -9.69
C VAL A 8 -18.26 -10.77 -10.62
N SER A 9 -17.77 -10.50 -11.83
CA SER A 9 -18.51 -9.74 -12.85
C SER A 9 -18.72 -10.56 -14.15
N GLY A 10 -19.60 -10.09 -15.05
CA GLY A 10 -19.80 -10.71 -16.37
C GLY A 10 -20.77 -11.90 -16.44
N VAL A 11 -21.59 -12.13 -15.40
CA VAL A 11 -22.56 -13.25 -15.34
C VAL A 11 -23.95 -12.78 -15.82
N THR A 12 -24.36 -13.18 -17.03
CA THR A 12 -25.68 -12.90 -17.62
C THR A 12 -26.61 -14.14 -17.53
N GLY A 13 -27.93 -13.96 -17.48
CA GLY A 13 -28.91 -15.08 -17.32
C GLY A 13 -29.95 -14.90 -16.20
N ASP A 14 -30.69 -15.97 -15.91
CA ASP A 14 -31.68 -16.06 -14.80
C ASP A 14 -31.01 -15.84 -13.43
N THR A 15 -31.73 -15.23 -12.48
CA THR A 15 -31.22 -14.89 -11.14
C THR A 15 -30.73 -16.11 -10.36
N SER A 16 -31.41 -17.25 -10.45
CA SER A 16 -31.01 -18.49 -9.77
C SER A 16 -29.70 -19.06 -10.33
N VAL A 17 -29.62 -19.18 -11.65
CA VAL A 17 -28.44 -19.61 -12.40
C VAL A 17 -27.25 -18.67 -12.17
N LYS A 18 -27.51 -17.36 -12.03
CA LYS A 18 -26.48 -16.36 -11.72
C LYS A 18 -25.83 -16.58 -10.36
N GLU A 19 -26.59 -16.88 -9.31
CA GLU A 19 -26.03 -17.06 -7.96
C GLU A 19 -25.25 -18.38 -7.83
N GLU A 20 -25.74 -19.46 -8.43
CA GLU A 20 -24.97 -20.72 -8.52
C GLU A 20 -23.65 -20.52 -9.27
N MET A 21 -23.69 -19.85 -10.43
CA MET A 21 -22.50 -19.57 -11.22
C MET A 21 -21.51 -18.64 -10.49
N LYS A 22 -21.99 -17.60 -9.79
CA LYS A 22 -21.14 -16.75 -8.95
C LYS A 22 -20.50 -17.53 -7.79
N SER A 23 -21.25 -18.42 -7.14
CA SER A 23 -20.74 -19.27 -6.07
C SER A 23 -19.62 -20.19 -6.58
N ALA A 24 -19.84 -20.85 -7.71
CA ALA A 24 -18.84 -21.69 -8.36
C ALA A 24 -17.59 -20.90 -8.78
N ILE A 25 -17.76 -19.68 -9.33
CA ILE A 25 -16.62 -18.80 -9.65
C ILE A 25 -15.87 -18.41 -8.38
N ARG A 26 -16.56 -18.00 -7.30
CA ARG A 26 -15.90 -17.67 -6.03
C ARG A 26 -15.08 -18.83 -5.49
N SER A 27 -15.65 -20.03 -5.41
CA SER A 27 -14.93 -21.22 -4.95
C SER A 27 -13.69 -21.52 -5.80
N ARG A 28 -13.80 -21.37 -7.14
CA ARG A 28 -12.67 -21.53 -8.04
C ARG A 28 -11.59 -20.46 -7.83
N VAL A 29 -11.98 -19.21 -7.60
CA VAL A 29 -11.07 -18.10 -7.30
C VAL A 29 -10.37 -18.34 -5.97
N GLU A 30 -11.08 -18.73 -4.92
CA GLU A 30 -10.49 -19.06 -3.62
C GLU A 30 -9.48 -20.19 -3.74
N LYS A 31 -9.84 -21.27 -4.44
CA LYS A 31 -8.91 -22.37 -4.71
C LYS A 31 -7.67 -21.89 -5.47
N THR A 32 -7.85 -21.08 -6.51
CA THR A 32 -6.73 -20.57 -7.31
C THR A 32 -5.82 -19.66 -6.48
N LEU A 33 -6.40 -18.73 -5.70
CA LEU A 33 -5.65 -17.85 -4.81
C LEU A 33 -4.90 -18.65 -3.74
N ASN A 34 -5.48 -19.72 -3.19
CA ASN A 34 -4.81 -20.57 -2.23
C ASN A 34 -3.67 -21.35 -2.87
N THR A 35 -3.87 -21.92 -4.06
CA THR A 35 -2.78 -22.58 -4.80
C THR A 35 -1.64 -21.60 -5.12
N MET A 36 -1.95 -20.39 -5.60
CA MET A 36 -0.94 -19.36 -5.84
C MET A 36 -0.18 -19.02 -4.56
N ARG A 37 -0.86 -18.90 -3.42
CA ARG A 37 -0.19 -18.65 -2.13
C ARG A 37 0.72 -19.80 -1.75
N GLU A 38 0.23 -21.04 -1.80
CA GLU A 38 1.00 -22.25 -1.47
C GLU A 38 2.26 -22.38 -2.35
N GLU A 39 2.12 -22.18 -3.66
CA GLU A 39 3.25 -22.20 -4.59
C GLU A 39 4.31 -21.15 -4.25
N LYS A 40 3.88 -20.02 -3.69
CA LYS A 40 4.73 -18.86 -3.37
C LYS A 40 5.30 -18.89 -1.96
N LEU A 41 4.95 -19.89 -1.15
CA LEU A 41 5.70 -20.23 0.07
C LEU A 41 6.98 -21.00 -0.24
N HIS A 42 7.15 -21.44 -1.49
CA HIS A 42 8.39 -22.09 -1.93
C HIS A 42 9.42 -21.05 -2.39
N PRO A 43 10.72 -21.34 -2.19
CA PRO A 43 11.78 -20.45 -2.66
C PRO A 43 11.71 -20.17 -4.16
N PHE A 44 11.92 -18.92 -4.55
CA PHE A 44 12.03 -18.54 -5.95
C PHE A 44 13.39 -18.93 -6.54
N GLU A 45 13.47 -19.04 -7.86
CA GLU A 45 14.75 -19.24 -8.53
C GLU A 45 15.69 -18.05 -8.26
N GLY A 46 16.84 -18.34 -7.65
CA GLY A 46 17.86 -17.35 -7.26
C GLY A 46 17.58 -16.63 -5.94
N GLU A 47 16.55 -17.02 -5.19
CA GLU A 47 16.37 -16.61 -3.79
C GLU A 47 17.55 -17.09 -2.93
N VAL A 48 17.98 -16.24 -2.00
CA VAL A 48 18.99 -16.61 -0.99
C VAL A 48 18.30 -17.03 0.31
N GLU A 49 18.92 -17.98 1.01
CA GLU A 49 18.44 -18.40 2.32
C GLU A 49 18.49 -17.22 3.31
N LYS A 50 17.44 -17.10 4.13
CA LYS A 50 17.35 -16.08 5.16
C LYS A 50 18.41 -16.30 6.22
N THR A 51 19.16 -15.25 6.51
CA THR A 51 20.05 -15.21 7.67
C THR A 51 19.26 -15.15 8.98
N GLU A 52 19.88 -15.56 10.10
CA GLU A 52 19.30 -15.41 11.45
C GLU A 52 18.87 -13.96 11.72
N LYS A 53 19.62 -13.00 11.20
CA LYS A 53 19.33 -11.57 11.32
C LYS A 53 18.07 -11.16 10.57
N GLN A 54 17.89 -11.62 9.34
CA GLN A 54 16.67 -11.36 8.56
C GLN A 54 15.45 -12.02 9.23
N LEU A 55 15.59 -13.23 9.76
CA LEU A 55 14.54 -13.86 10.57
C LEU A 55 14.19 -13.03 11.81
N ALA A 56 15.19 -12.48 12.50
CA ALA A 56 14.98 -11.58 13.62
C ALA A 56 14.28 -10.26 13.21
N TYR A 57 14.56 -9.73 12.01
CA TYR A 57 13.83 -8.57 11.48
C TYR A 57 12.35 -8.88 11.24
N ILE A 58 12.05 -10.04 10.62
CA ILE A 58 10.67 -10.46 10.35
C ILE A 58 9.88 -10.60 11.66
N ASP A 59 10.46 -11.28 12.65
CA ASP A 59 9.87 -11.44 13.97
C ASP A 59 9.67 -10.10 14.70
N ALA A 60 10.65 -9.19 14.64
CA ALA A 60 10.51 -7.85 15.22
C ALA A 60 9.38 -7.04 14.56
N VAL A 61 9.34 -6.98 13.23
CA VAL A 61 8.30 -6.26 12.48
C VAL A 61 6.91 -6.81 12.78
N GLU A 62 6.76 -8.13 12.80
CA GLU A 62 5.50 -8.79 13.18
C GLU A 62 5.06 -8.35 14.57
N ARG A 63 5.93 -8.45 15.58
CA ARG A 63 5.60 -8.03 16.95
C ARG A 63 5.19 -6.56 17.03
N TYR A 64 5.92 -5.68 16.34
CA TYR A 64 5.66 -4.24 16.38
C TYR A 64 4.31 -3.91 15.73
N LEU A 65 3.99 -4.53 14.60
CA LEU A 65 2.69 -4.38 13.95
C LEU A 65 1.55 -4.93 14.81
N GLN A 66 1.74 -6.07 15.49
CA GLN A 66 0.73 -6.58 16.42
C GLN A 66 0.45 -5.61 17.58
N LYS A 67 1.48 -4.94 18.11
CA LYS A 67 1.28 -3.89 19.13
C LYS A 67 0.49 -2.71 18.54
N THR A 68 0.83 -2.26 17.33
CA THR A 68 0.10 -1.20 16.63
C THR A 68 -1.37 -1.58 16.40
N PHE A 69 -1.67 -2.80 15.96
CA PHE A 69 -3.04 -3.28 15.77
C PHE A 69 -3.83 -3.28 17.07
N LYS A 70 -3.20 -3.65 18.18
CA LYS A 70 -3.84 -3.61 19.49
C LYS A 70 -4.18 -2.18 19.91
N ILE A 71 -3.26 -1.24 19.71
CA ILE A 71 -3.47 0.19 20.01
C ILE A 71 -4.63 0.75 19.17
N LEU A 72 -4.71 0.36 17.90
CA LEU A 72 -5.72 0.86 16.95
C LEU A 72 -7.02 0.05 16.95
N ASN A 73 -7.15 -0.97 17.81
CA ASN A 73 -8.29 -1.88 17.88
C ASN A 73 -8.61 -2.50 16.51
N ILE A 74 -7.59 -2.98 15.81
CA ILE A 74 -7.68 -3.70 14.54
C ILE A 74 -7.77 -5.21 14.85
N PRO A 75 -8.72 -5.96 14.25
CA PRO A 75 -8.80 -7.40 14.45
C PRO A 75 -7.51 -8.12 14.01
N HIS A 76 -6.88 -8.85 14.92
CA HIS A 76 -5.60 -9.53 14.69
C HIS A 76 -5.74 -10.83 13.88
N GLU A 77 -6.93 -11.42 13.83
CA GLU A 77 -7.12 -12.76 13.27
C GLU A 77 -6.64 -12.86 11.81
N GLY A 78 -5.60 -13.65 11.60
CA GLY A 78 -5.05 -13.92 10.28
C GLY A 78 -4.28 -12.77 9.64
N ARG A 79 -3.81 -11.79 10.42
CA ARG A 79 -2.88 -10.75 9.98
C ARG A 79 -1.55 -10.99 10.67
N PHE A 80 -0.73 -11.85 10.08
CA PHE A 80 0.62 -12.14 10.53
C PHE A 80 1.54 -12.23 9.32
N ILE A 81 2.83 -12.01 9.53
CA ILE A 81 3.88 -12.18 8.54
C ILE A 81 4.47 -13.57 8.74
N ASP A 82 4.22 -14.47 7.80
CA ASP A 82 4.92 -15.75 7.76
C ASP A 82 6.32 -15.53 7.15
N PRO A 83 7.41 -15.97 7.77
CA PRO A 83 8.74 -15.92 7.17
C PRO A 83 8.79 -16.51 5.76
N ASP A 84 7.97 -17.52 5.46
CA ASP A 84 7.93 -18.13 4.12
C ASP A 84 7.30 -17.22 3.05
N GLN A 85 6.66 -16.12 3.45
CA GLN A 85 6.17 -15.07 2.55
C GLN A 85 7.20 -13.98 2.26
N VAL A 86 8.38 -14.01 2.89
CA VAL A 86 9.42 -13.01 2.70
C VAL A 86 10.55 -13.64 1.90
N HIS A 87 10.93 -13.07 0.78
CA HIS A 87 11.93 -13.64 -0.12
C HIS A 87 13.06 -12.64 -0.29
N TYR A 88 14.30 -13.09 -0.12
CA TYR A 88 15.47 -12.24 -0.26
C TYR A 88 16.22 -12.58 -1.54
N PHE A 89 16.57 -11.56 -2.32
CA PHE A 89 17.24 -11.74 -3.59
C PHE A 89 18.48 -10.85 -3.71
N PRO A 90 19.59 -11.35 -4.28
CA PRO A 90 20.63 -10.49 -4.82
C PRO A 90 20.05 -9.48 -5.81
N LYS A 91 20.66 -8.30 -5.90
CA LYS A 91 20.14 -7.19 -6.71
C LYS A 91 19.85 -7.56 -8.17
N ASP A 92 20.81 -8.20 -8.81
CA ASP A 92 20.75 -8.62 -10.21
C ASP A 92 19.65 -9.67 -10.46
N ILE A 93 19.46 -10.60 -9.51
CA ILE A 93 18.41 -11.61 -9.58
C ILE A 93 17.03 -10.96 -9.42
N LEU A 94 16.88 -10.03 -8.47
CA LEU A 94 15.62 -9.32 -8.28
C LEU A 94 15.23 -8.55 -9.55
N GLU A 95 16.18 -7.82 -10.14
CA GLU A 95 15.97 -7.04 -11.37
C GLU A 95 15.66 -7.93 -12.58
N LYS A 96 16.29 -9.11 -12.66
CA LYS A 96 16.01 -10.10 -13.71
C LYS A 96 14.62 -10.72 -13.57
N ASN A 97 14.22 -11.09 -12.36
CA ASN A 97 12.95 -11.75 -12.09
C ASN A 97 11.76 -10.78 -12.11
N PHE A 98 12.01 -9.48 -11.88
CA PHE A 98 11.00 -8.44 -11.78
C PHE A 98 11.38 -7.19 -12.58
N SER A 99 11.51 -7.34 -13.89
CA SER A 99 11.96 -6.28 -14.82
C SER A 99 11.09 -5.02 -14.84
N ASP A 100 9.85 -5.13 -14.36
CA ASP A 100 8.88 -4.01 -14.34
C ASP A 100 9.04 -3.11 -13.10
N ILE A 101 9.95 -3.49 -12.17
CA ILE A 101 10.19 -2.78 -10.92
C ILE A 101 11.45 -1.93 -11.08
N THR A 102 11.35 -0.64 -10.72
CA THR A 102 12.47 0.29 -10.81
C THR A 102 13.59 -0.12 -9.84
N CYS A 103 14.84 -0.03 -10.30
CA CYS A 103 16.02 -0.64 -9.67
C CYS A 103 16.39 -0.13 -8.26
N ASP A 104 15.74 0.93 -7.78
CA ASP A 104 16.10 1.65 -6.54
C ASP A 104 15.22 1.31 -5.32
N VAL A 105 14.24 0.41 -5.46
CA VAL A 105 13.42 0.00 -4.31
C VAL A 105 14.15 -1.03 -3.44
N GLY A 106 14.05 -0.89 -2.12
CA GLY A 106 14.64 -1.82 -1.14
C GLY A 106 13.92 -3.17 -1.07
N GLY A 107 12.67 -3.20 -1.53
CA GLY A 107 11.82 -4.37 -1.67
C GLY A 107 10.48 -3.93 -2.27
N PHE A 108 9.56 -4.89 -2.43
CA PHE A 108 8.19 -4.62 -2.82
C PHE A 108 7.26 -5.75 -2.38
N PHE A 109 6.00 -5.41 -2.17
CA PHE A 109 4.92 -6.37 -1.96
C PHE A 109 4.28 -6.81 -3.28
N SER A 110 4.37 -8.10 -3.61
CA SER A 110 3.56 -8.70 -4.68
C SER A 110 2.15 -9.00 -4.15
N THR A 111 1.18 -8.17 -4.52
CA THR A 111 -0.22 -8.36 -4.07
C THR A 111 -0.83 -9.67 -4.56
N ALA A 112 -0.51 -10.10 -5.78
CA ALA A 112 -1.07 -11.31 -6.38
C ALA A 112 -0.57 -12.57 -5.64
N ASP A 113 0.72 -12.57 -5.31
CA ASP A 113 1.40 -13.71 -4.68
C ASP A 113 1.28 -13.68 -3.15
N ARG A 114 0.88 -12.53 -2.59
CA ARG A 114 0.94 -12.25 -1.14
C ARG A 114 2.32 -12.53 -0.55
N ALA A 115 3.35 -12.07 -1.24
CA ALA A 115 4.74 -12.28 -0.91
C ALA A 115 5.50 -10.94 -0.90
N LEU A 116 6.46 -10.80 0.00
CA LEU A 116 7.41 -9.70 0.06
C LEU A 116 8.68 -10.12 -0.66
N CYS A 117 9.14 -9.33 -1.62
CA CYS A 117 10.40 -9.55 -2.30
C CYS A 117 11.37 -8.44 -1.88
N MET A 118 12.37 -8.79 -1.08
CA MET A 118 13.33 -7.89 -0.48
C MET A 118 14.67 -8.00 -1.18
N LYS A 119 15.33 -6.86 -1.41
CA LYS A 119 16.71 -6.85 -1.91
C LYS A 119 17.64 -7.23 -0.75
N SER A 120 18.45 -8.26 -0.99
CA SER A 120 19.54 -8.66 -0.11
C SER A 120 20.80 -7.91 -0.53
N TYR A 121 21.45 -7.27 0.45
CA TYR A 121 22.73 -6.61 0.25
C TYR A 121 23.79 -7.36 1.01
N ASP A 122 24.95 -7.56 0.40
CA ASP A 122 26.13 -7.96 1.15
C ASP A 122 26.71 -6.79 1.97
N ASP A 123 27.63 -7.08 2.88
CA ASP A 123 28.20 -6.07 3.77
C ASP A 123 28.97 -4.98 3.00
N SER A 124 29.56 -5.31 1.85
CA SER A 124 30.30 -4.34 1.04
C SER A 124 29.36 -3.37 0.31
N GLU A 125 28.24 -3.87 -0.22
CA GLU A 125 27.20 -3.04 -0.81
C GLU A 125 26.52 -2.15 0.23
N LYS A 126 26.37 -2.65 1.47
CA LYS A 126 25.82 -1.85 2.57
C LYS A 126 26.70 -0.67 2.93
N GLU A 127 28.01 -0.88 2.98
CA GLU A 127 28.98 0.19 3.23
C GLU A 127 28.99 1.22 2.09
N GLU A 128 29.01 0.77 0.82
CA GLU A 128 28.98 1.66 -0.35
C GLU A 128 27.71 2.52 -0.41
N LEU A 129 26.56 1.92 -0.09
CA LEU A 129 25.26 2.58 -0.16
C LEU A 129 24.88 3.31 1.13
N ASN A 130 25.76 3.33 2.14
CA ASN A 130 25.48 3.81 3.50
C ASN A 130 24.16 3.22 4.05
N LYS A 131 23.88 1.94 3.72
CA LYS A 131 22.69 1.23 4.18
C LYS A 131 22.89 0.74 5.58
N THR A 132 21.90 1.03 6.40
CA THR A 132 21.91 0.69 7.81
C THR A 132 20.94 -0.45 8.08
N GLU A 133 21.16 -1.21 9.16
CA GLU A 133 20.24 -2.26 9.60
C GLU A 133 18.80 -1.76 9.75
N ILE A 134 18.67 -0.52 10.23
CA ILE A 134 17.39 0.16 10.38
C ILE A 134 16.70 0.37 9.03
N ARG A 135 17.45 0.64 7.96
CA ARG A 135 16.86 0.81 6.63
C ARG A 135 16.28 -0.49 6.06
N ASP A 136 16.94 -1.63 6.32
CA ASP A 136 16.39 -2.94 5.94
C ASP A 136 15.10 -3.23 6.71
N LEU A 137 15.07 -2.89 8.00
CA LEU A 137 13.92 -3.07 8.88
C LEU A 137 12.75 -2.14 8.50
N GLU A 138 13.01 -0.87 8.15
CA GLU A 138 12.04 0.07 7.60
C GLU A 138 11.39 -0.48 6.34
N ASN A 139 12.20 -0.86 5.33
CA ASN A 139 11.68 -1.42 4.08
C ASN A 139 10.82 -2.66 4.35
N LEU A 140 11.28 -3.57 5.23
CA LEU A 140 10.51 -4.74 5.59
C LEU A 140 9.19 -4.37 6.27
N ALA A 141 9.20 -3.40 7.20
CA ALA A 141 8.00 -2.92 7.87
C ALA A 141 7.00 -2.29 6.90
N HIS A 142 7.48 -1.46 5.98
CA HIS A 142 6.70 -0.83 4.92
C HIS A 142 5.97 -1.86 4.06
N GLU A 143 6.71 -2.82 3.50
CA GLU A 143 6.11 -3.86 2.64
C GLU A 143 5.22 -4.82 3.44
N SER A 144 5.57 -5.10 4.69
CA SER A 144 4.74 -5.91 5.58
C SER A 144 3.39 -5.28 5.86
N ILE A 145 3.33 -3.95 5.98
CA ILE A 145 2.07 -3.22 6.13
C ILE A 145 1.18 -3.43 4.90
N HIS A 146 1.73 -3.38 3.69
CA HIS A 146 0.99 -3.71 2.47
C HIS A 146 0.47 -5.16 2.49
N LEU A 147 1.31 -6.13 2.90
CA LEU A 147 0.96 -7.55 2.99
C LEU A 147 -0.25 -7.84 3.89
N VAL A 148 -0.27 -7.22 5.07
CA VAL A 148 -1.32 -7.44 6.08
C VAL A 148 -2.51 -6.49 5.94
N SER A 149 -2.47 -5.57 4.98
CA SER A 149 -3.58 -4.67 4.63
C SER A 149 -4.78 -5.41 4.05
N HIS A 150 -5.94 -4.76 4.06
CA HIS A 150 -7.14 -5.31 3.46
C HIS A 150 -6.97 -5.47 1.95
N SER A 151 -7.16 -6.68 1.43
CA SER A 151 -7.11 -6.95 -0.02
C SER A 151 -8.49 -7.35 -0.59
N LYS A 152 -8.80 -6.87 -1.80
CA LYS A 152 -9.93 -7.35 -2.61
C LYS A 152 -9.45 -7.76 -3.99
N PHE A 153 -10.08 -8.79 -4.54
CA PHE A 153 -9.74 -9.35 -5.84
C PHE A 153 -10.96 -9.28 -6.76
N GLN A 154 -10.72 -8.89 -8.01
CA GLN A 154 -11.68 -9.04 -9.10
C GLN A 154 -11.44 -10.36 -9.81
N ALA A 155 -12.52 -11.04 -10.14
CA ALA A 155 -12.47 -12.29 -10.88
C ALA A 155 -13.48 -12.28 -12.03
N ASN A 156 -12.97 -12.48 -13.25
CA ASN A 156 -13.75 -12.47 -14.48
C ASN A 156 -13.46 -13.72 -15.32
N LEU A 157 -14.45 -14.17 -16.09
CA LEU A 157 -14.26 -15.24 -17.08
C LEU A 157 -13.93 -14.61 -18.43
N VAL A 158 -12.73 -14.89 -18.97
CA VAL A 158 -12.26 -14.33 -20.25
C VAL A 158 -12.79 -15.11 -21.46
N SER A 159 -13.21 -16.37 -21.27
CA SER A 159 -13.68 -17.25 -22.35
C SER A 159 -14.74 -18.27 -21.90
N GLY A 160 -15.50 -17.95 -20.85
CA GLY A 160 -16.41 -18.89 -20.19
C GLY A 160 -15.72 -20.00 -19.38
N THR A 161 -14.44 -20.29 -19.64
CA THR A 161 -13.67 -21.34 -18.96
C THR A 161 -12.37 -20.84 -18.32
N LYS A 162 -11.74 -19.80 -18.88
CA LYS A 162 -10.52 -19.20 -18.31
C LYS A 162 -10.88 -18.15 -17.27
N LEU A 163 -10.43 -18.37 -16.04
CA LEU A 163 -10.57 -17.44 -14.94
C LEU A 163 -9.40 -16.45 -14.98
N ASN A 164 -9.71 -15.16 -14.95
CA ASN A 164 -8.74 -14.08 -14.75
C ASN A 164 -8.99 -13.48 -13.37
N ILE A 165 -7.96 -13.48 -12.53
CA ILE A 165 -7.99 -12.91 -11.18
C ILE A 165 -7.02 -11.74 -11.16
N GLY A 166 -7.53 -10.55 -10.85
CA GLY A 166 -6.73 -9.34 -10.71
C GLY A 166 -6.90 -8.74 -9.33
N ASN A 167 -5.84 -8.11 -8.84
CA ASN A 167 -5.94 -7.29 -7.64
C ASN A 167 -6.82 -6.09 -7.93
N TYR A 168 -7.77 -5.84 -7.05
CA TYR A 168 -8.64 -4.68 -7.16
C TYR A 168 -8.35 -3.68 -6.07
N ARG A 169 -7.93 -4.13 -4.88
CA ARG A 169 -7.59 -3.26 -3.77
C ARG A 169 -6.52 -3.86 -2.86
N THR A 170 -5.61 -3.02 -2.41
CA THR A 170 -4.69 -3.26 -1.28
C THR A 170 -4.70 -2.02 -0.41
N GLY A 171 -5.20 -2.10 0.81
CA GLY A 171 -5.39 -0.91 1.64
C GLY A 171 -6.33 0.10 0.99
N TYR A 172 -5.81 1.30 0.71
CA TYR A 172 -6.51 2.35 -0.03
C TYR A 172 -6.30 2.29 -1.54
N LEU A 173 -5.19 1.72 -1.99
CA LEU A 173 -4.86 1.60 -3.41
C LEU A 173 -5.93 0.77 -4.13
N VAL A 174 -6.45 1.30 -5.23
CA VAL A 174 -7.40 0.61 -6.13
C VAL A 174 -6.78 0.49 -7.50
N GLN A 175 -6.61 -0.75 -7.97
CA GLN A 175 -6.04 -1.05 -9.29
C GLN A 175 -7.15 -1.34 -10.29
N SER A 176 -7.10 -0.64 -11.44
CA SER A 176 -7.97 -0.91 -12.59
C SER A 176 -7.38 -2.03 -13.42
N SER A 177 -8.13 -3.13 -13.62
CA SER A 177 -7.70 -4.23 -14.48
C SER A 177 -7.71 -3.88 -15.97
N GLU A 178 -8.51 -2.88 -16.38
CA GLU A 178 -8.61 -2.44 -17.78
C GLU A 178 -7.55 -1.41 -18.14
N SER A 179 -7.41 -0.36 -17.34
CA SER A 179 -6.48 0.75 -17.63
C SER A 179 -5.10 0.54 -17.02
N GLY A 180 -4.95 -0.33 -16.02
CA GLY A 180 -3.74 -0.44 -15.19
C GLY A 180 -3.47 0.79 -14.31
N GLU A 181 -4.43 1.71 -14.20
CA GLU A 181 -4.36 2.88 -13.34
C GLU A 181 -4.42 2.48 -11.86
N MET A 182 -3.66 3.20 -11.03
CA MET A 182 -3.51 2.95 -9.60
C MET A 182 -4.12 4.11 -8.81
N LYS A 183 -5.41 4.05 -8.54
CA LYS A 183 -6.13 5.11 -7.83
C LYS A 183 -5.80 5.09 -6.34
N PHE A 184 -5.69 6.29 -5.75
CA PHE A 184 -5.30 6.51 -4.35
C PHE A 184 -3.89 6.01 -4.01
N ASN A 185 -3.01 5.79 -4.99
CA ASN A 185 -1.66 5.30 -4.76
C ASN A 185 -0.89 6.23 -3.79
N GLY A 186 -0.84 7.53 -4.08
CA GLY A 186 -0.09 8.45 -3.22
C GLY A 186 -0.68 8.55 -1.81
N PHE A 187 -2.01 8.53 -1.68
CA PHE A 187 -2.66 8.50 -0.36
C PHE A 187 -2.34 7.20 0.40
N ASN A 188 -2.38 6.05 -0.28
CA ASN A 188 -2.06 4.75 0.31
C ASN A 188 -0.64 4.72 0.88
N GLU A 189 0.37 5.13 0.11
CA GLU A 189 1.76 5.18 0.57
C GLU A 189 1.94 6.13 1.77
N GLY A 190 1.23 7.25 1.79
CA GLY A 190 1.24 8.16 2.93
C GLY A 190 0.73 7.50 4.22
N VAL A 191 -0.37 6.74 4.14
CA VAL A 191 -0.91 6.02 5.30
C VAL A 191 0.02 4.88 5.72
N VAL A 192 0.64 4.18 4.76
CA VAL A 192 1.62 3.11 5.02
C VAL A 192 2.83 3.67 5.77
N CYS A 193 3.46 4.75 5.28
CA CYS A 193 4.60 5.37 5.94
C CYS A 193 4.27 5.89 7.35
N ILE A 194 3.09 6.47 7.56
CA ILE A 194 2.67 6.90 8.91
C ILE A 194 2.50 5.68 9.83
N THR A 195 1.93 4.59 9.32
CA THR A 195 1.74 3.34 10.08
C THR A 195 3.07 2.66 10.41
N GLU A 196 4.00 2.67 9.46
CA GLU A 196 5.38 2.21 9.62
C GLU A 196 6.06 2.99 10.74
N ARG A 197 6.09 4.33 10.63
CA ARG A 197 6.67 5.21 11.65
C ARG A 197 6.05 4.95 13.02
N LEU A 198 4.72 4.86 13.11
CA LEU A 198 4.04 4.58 14.37
C LEU A 198 4.45 3.22 14.97
N SER A 199 4.61 2.20 14.14
CA SER A 199 4.96 0.85 14.59
C SER A 199 6.41 0.77 15.07
N LEU A 200 7.32 1.50 14.43
CA LEU A 200 8.74 1.47 14.78
C LEU A 200 9.08 2.43 15.94
N ILE A 201 8.54 3.65 15.95
CA ILE A 201 8.93 4.67 16.94
C ILE A 201 8.53 4.32 18.37
N ASN A 202 7.42 3.57 18.54
CA ASN A 202 6.99 3.07 19.84
C ASN A 202 7.95 2.03 20.44
N GLU A 203 8.89 1.54 19.62
CA GLU A 203 9.82 0.46 19.94
C GLU A 203 11.27 0.93 19.89
N ALA A 204 11.50 2.25 19.95
CA ALA A 204 12.81 2.89 19.83
C ALA A 204 13.89 2.26 20.72
N GLU A 205 13.58 1.95 21.97
CA GLU A 205 14.54 1.34 22.91
C GLU A 205 14.90 -0.10 22.52
N GLU A 206 13.95 -0.87 21.98
CA GLU A 206 14.24 -2.20 21.44
C GLU A 206 15.09 -2.10 20.17
N LEU A 207 14.77 -1.16 19.28
CA LEU A 207 15.55 -0.88 18.07
C LEU A 207 17.01 -0.51 18.38
N LYS A 208 17.25 0.35 19.37
CA LYS A 208 18.61 0.70 19.84
C LYS A 208 19.36 -0.51 20.35
N ARG A 209 18.70 -1.35 21.17
CA ARG A 209 19.33 -2.50 21.84
C ARG A 209 19.58 -3.68 20.91
N GLN A 210 18.65 -4.02 20.03
CA GLN A 210 18.71 -5.23 19.19
C GLN A 210 19.33 -4.96 17.82
N PHE A 211 19.14 -3.78 17.27
CA PHE A 211 19.54 -3.43 15.89
C PHE A 211 20.49 -2.23 15.84
N ASN A 212 21.11 -1.89 16.98
CA ASN A 212 22.09 -0.82 17.12
C ASN A 212 21.63 0.52 16.51
N ALA A 213 20.33 0.82 16.58
CA ALA A 213 19.80 2.09 16.10
C ALA A 213 20.43 3.27 16.86
N THR A 214 20.81 4.32 16.15
CA THR A 214 21.19 5.61 16.75
C THR A 214 19.95 6.48 16.97
N ASP A 215 20.02 7.44 17.90
CA ASP A 215 18.93 8.40 18.10
C ASP A 215 18.56 9.12 16.80
N LYS A 216 19.55 9.50 15.99
CA LYS A 216 19.34 10.12 14.68
C LYS A 216 18.58 9.21 13.71
N GLN A 217 18.89 7.91 13.67
CA GLN A 217 18.13 6.97 12.86
C GLN A 217 16.68 6.85 13.34
N ILE A 218 16.45 6.81 14.66
CA ILE A 218 15.10 6.79 15.24
C ILE A 218 14.31 8.07 14.89
N GLU A 219 14.93 9.25 15.01
CA GLU A 219 14.32 10.53 14.67
C GLU A 219 13.90 10.60 13.19
N ASN A 220 14.73 10.01 12.32
CA ASN A 220 14.54 9.96 10.88
C ASN A 220 13.63 8.83 10.40
N LEU A 221 13.11 7.97 11.29
CA LEU A 221 12.27 6.84 10.90
C LEU A 221 11.08 7.29 10.04
N GLY A 222 11.02 6.78 8.81
CA GLY A 222 9.98 7.12 7.84
C GLY A 222 9.94 8.61 7.46
N TYR A 223 10.96 9.43 7.73
CA TYR A 223 10.95 10.86 7.40
C TYR A 223 11.32 11.13 5.94
N ASP A 224 12.27 10.38 5.38
CA ASP A 224 12.85 10.66 4.07
C ASP A 224 12.05 10.06 2.90
N ALA A 225 11.28 9.00 3.14
CA ALA A 225 10.46 8.36 2.11
C ALA A 225 9.04 8.93 2.08
N TYR A 226 8.57 9.31 0.88
CA TYR A 226 7.18 9.72 0.63
C TYR A 226 6.69 10.88 1.53
N ILE A 227 7.55 11.84 1.86
CA ILE A 227 7.19 12.97 2.75
C ILE A 227 5.98 13.77 2.25
N GLN A 228 5.89 14.00 0.93
CA GLN A 228 4.74 14.68 0.33
C GLN A 228 3.43 13.91 0.53
N ASN A 229 3.49 12.57 0.44
CA ASN A 229 2.34 11.69 0.69
C ASN A 229 1.90 11.76 2.15
N GLN A 230 2.84 11.77 3.08
CA GLN A 230 2.52 11.92 4.51
C GLN A 230 1.92 13.29 4.80
N MET A 231 2.47 14.36 4.20
CA MET A 231 1.93 15.72 4.32
C MET A 231 0.49 15.81 3.81
N LEU A 232 0.17 15.15 2.69
CA LEU A 232 -1.20 15.04 2.20
C LEU A 232 -2.12 14.38 3.24
N VAL A 233 -1.70 13.26 3.83
CA VAL A 233 -2.49 12.56 4.85
C VAL A 233 -2.68 13.46 6.08
N TYR A 234 -1.65 14.15 6.56
CA TYR A 234 -1.77 15.06 7.70
C TYR A 234 -2.68 16.26 7.42
N ALA A 235 -2.64 16.83 6.21
CA ALA A 235 -3.56 17.90 5.80
C ALA A 235 -5.01 17.43 5.86
N LEU A 236 -5.30 16.25 5.30
CA LEU A 236 -6.62 15.63 5.35
C LEU A 236 -7.06 15.33 6.79
N VAL A 237 -6.18 14.78 7.63
CA VAL A 237 -6.45 14.49 9.04
C VAL A 237 -6.85 15.75 9.79
N GLY A 238 -6.11 16.86 9.61
CA GLY A 238 -6.41 18.13 10.29
C GLY A 238 -7.81 18.63 9.95
N LYS A 239 -8.14 18.64 8.66
CA LYS A 239 -9.46 19.10 8.17
C LYS A 239 -10.61 18.18 8.55
N ILE A 240 -10.41 16.86 8.47
CA ILE A 240 -11.41 15.87 8.91
C ILE A 240 -11.66 16.01 10.42
N ALA A 241 -10.61 16.19 11.23
CA ALA A 241 -10.72 16.36 12.66
C ALA A 241 -11.53 17.61 13.03
N GLU A 242 -11.25 18.73 12.37
CA GLU A 242 -12.01 19.98 12.52
C GLU A 242 -13.49 19.79 12.16
N TYR A 243 -13.77 19.27 10.96
CA TYR A 243 -15.13 19.03 10.46
C TYR A 243 -15.95 18.10 11.36
N ARG A 244 -15.32 17.01 11.84
CA ARG A 244 -15.96 16.02 12.72
C ARG A 244 -15.94 16.42 14.21
N LYS A 245 -15.31 17.54 14.58
CA LYS A 245 -15.09 17.98 15.97
C LYS A 245 -14.47 16.89 16.83
N GLU A 246 -13.43 16.24 16.31
CA GLU A 246 -12.66 15.21 17.01
C GLU A 246 -11.17 15.56 17.07
N SER A 247 -10.38 14.80 17.81
CA SER A 247 -8.93 15.01 17.83
C SER A 247 -8.27 14.51 16.54
N PRO A 248 -7.18 15.15 16.08
CA PRO A 248 -6.38 14.65 14.96
C PRO A 248 -5.93 13.20 15.14
N VAL A 249 -5.58 12.81 16.37
CA VAL A 249 -5.21 11.43 16.71
C VAL A 249 -6.34 10.44 16.40
N ARG A 250 -7.59 10.80 16.72
CA ARG A 250 -8.76 9.94 16.45
C ARG A 250 -9.05 9.85 14.95
N ALA A 251 -8.95 10.96 14.23
CA ALA A 251 -9.11 10.98 12.77
C ALA A 251 -8.04 10.12 12.08
N LEU A 252 -6.76 10.28 12.47
CA LEU A 252 -5.66 9.49 11.94
C LEU A 252 -5.82 7.99 12.27
N SER A 253 -6.20 7.65 13.51
CA SER A 253 -6.45 6.27 13.92
C SER A 253 -7.54 5.62 13.07
N ARG A 254 -8.60 6.37 12.72
CA ARG A 254 -9.67 5.89 11.83
C ARG A 254 -9.16 5.64 10.41
N ILE A 255 -8.30 6.51 9.89
CA ILE A 255 -7.69 6.36 8.56
C ILE A 255 -6.77 5.12 8.54
N ILE A 256 -5.82 5.01 9.48
CA ILE A 256 -4.93 3.85 9.54
C ILE A 256 -5.74 2.56 9.68
N ARG A 257 -6.74 2.52 10.56
CA ARG A 257 -7.62 1.36 10.70
C ARG A 257 -8.33 1.01 9.39
N GLY A 258 -8.77 2.00 8.62
CA GLY A 258 -9.42 1.81 7.32
C GLY A 258 -8.59 0.96 6.36
N GLN A 259 -7.27 1.14 6.34
CA GLN A 259 -6.34 0.35 5.53
C GLN A 259 -6.43 -1.16 5.81
N PHE A 260 -6.63 -1.56 7.08
CA PHE A 260 -6.64 -2.96 7.50
C PHE A 260 -8.04 -3.58 7.55
N THR A 261 -9.09 -2.78 7.72
CA THR A 261 -10.48 -3.23 7.84
C THR A 261 -11.30 -3.06 6.55
N GLY A 262 -10.86 -2.18 5.66
CA GLY A 262 -11.61 -1.75 4.48
C GLY A 262 -12.75 -0.76 4.80
N GLU A 263 -12.84 -0.24 6.03
CA GLU A 263 -13.83 0.75 6.47
C GLU A 263 -13.52 2.16 5.94
N MET A 264 -13.78 2.40 4.65
CA MET A 264 -13.36 3.62 3.94
C MET A 264 -14.41 4.75 3.92
N MET A 265 -15.46 4.67 4.75
CA MET A 265 -16.55 5.66 4.72
C MET A 265 -16.11 7.07 5.09
N HIS A 266 -15.01 7.20 5.84
CA HIS A 266 -14.42 8.48 6.22
C HIS A 266 -13.83 9.23 5.01
N LEU A 267 -13.60 8.58 3.86
CA LEU A 267 -13.16 9.28 2.65
C LEU A 267 -14.25 10.18 2.06
N ARG A 268 -15.53 9.96 2.40
CA ARG A 268 -16.62 10.85 1.98
C ARG A 268 -16.46 12.27 2.55
N ASP A 269 -15.84 12.38 3.72
CA ASP A 269 -15.56 13.65 4.37
C ASP A 269 -14.69 14.55 3.48
N VAL A 270 -13.89 13.97 2.57
CA VAL A 270 -13.06 14.74 1.63
C VAL A 270 -13.93 15.57 0.70
N ASP A 271 -15.00 15.02 0.12
CA ASP A 271 -15.91 15.80 -0.73
C ASP A 271 -16.75 16.79 0.09
N ASP A 272 -17.14 16.42 1.32
CA ASP A 272 -17.92 17.29 2.21
C ASP A 272 -17.12 18.53 2.65
N ILE A 273 -15.78 18.40 2.78
CA ILE A 273 -14.89 19.46 3.25
C ILE A 273 -14.35 20.31 2.09
N TYR A 274 -13.83 19.66 1.04
CA TYR A 274 -13.11 20.33 -0.04
C TYR A 274 -14.00 20.64 -1.25
N GLY A 275 -15.22 20.11 -1.28
CA GLY A 275 -16.19 20.29 -2.35
C GLY A 275 -16.33 19.08 -3.25
N LYS A 276 -17.34 19.11 -4.13
CA LYS A 276 -17.67 17.97 -4.98
C LYS A 276 -16.52 17.62 -5.93
N GLY A 277 -16.11 16.35 -5.91
CA GLY A 277 -15.10 15.79 -6.82
C GLY A 277 -13.67 15.92 -6.29
N SER A 278 -13.48 16.39 -5.05
CA SER A 278 -12.18 16.39 -4.40
C SER A 278 -11.70 14.97 -4.12
N LEU A 279 -12.62 14.02 -3.89
CA LEU A 279 -12.24 12.61 -3.75
C LEU A 279 -11.65 12.03 -5.05
N ASP A 280 -12.09 12.51 -6.22
CA ASP A 280 -11.50 12.12 -7.51
C ASP A 280 -10.09 12.69 -7.69
N LEU A 281 -9.86 13.94 -7.28
CA LEU A 281 -8.52 14.54 -7.23
C LEU A 281 -7.58 13.76 -6.31
N LEU A 282 -8.06 13.36 -5.13
CA LEU A 282 -7.30 12.51 -4.21
C LEU A 282 -6.97 11.15 -4.84
N ALA A 283 -7.92 10.56 -5.56
CA ALA A 283 -7.70 9.30 -6.27
C ALA A 283 -6.63 9.42 -7.36
N LYS A 284 -6.47 10.60 -7.96
CA LYS A 284 -5.51 10.87 -9.03
C LYS A 284 -4.11 11.17 -8.52
N TYR A 285 -3.93 11.56 -7.27
CA TYR A 285 -2.62 11.86 -6.69
C TYR A 285 -1.64 10.68 -6.80
N GLN A 286 -0.55 10.87 -7.55
CA GLN A 286 0.45 9.84 -7.87
C GLN A 286 -0.11 8.54 -8.48
N SER A 287 -1.20 8.63 -9.24
CA SER A 287 -1.90 7.46 -9.83
C SER A 287 -1.37 6.95 -11.19
N SER A 288 -0.35 7.61 -11.75
CA SER A 288 0.13 7.34 -13.11
C SER A 288 1.13 6.20 -13.20
N LYS A 289 1.13 5.56 -14.37
CA LYS A 289 2.13 4.56 -14.76
C LYS A 289 3.52 5.16 -14.99
N ASP A 290 3.62 6.43 -15.38
CA ASP A 290 4.89 7.16 -15.45
C ASP A 290 4.93 8.28 -14.40
N PRO A 291 5.68 8.10 -13.31
CA PRO A 291 5.86 9.10 -12.25
C PRO A 291 6.50 10.40 -12.75
N ARG A 292 7.32 10.34 -13.81
CA ARG A 292 8.05 11.50 -14.34
C ARG A 292 7.15 12.49 -15.07
N MET A 293 5.94 12.07 -15.43
CA MET A 293 5.00 12.88 -16.22
C MET A 293 4.02 13.71 -15.37
N ASN A 294 4.15 13.72 -14.05
CA ASN A 294 3.13 14.26 -13.15
C ASN A 294 3.60 15.18 -12.02
N GLY A 295 4.89 15.49 -11.89
CA GLY A 295 5.38 16.34 -10.78
C GLY A 295 4.52 17.60 -10.58
N ASP A 296 4.38 18.41 -11.62
CA ASP A 296 3.56 19.63 -11.59
C ASP A 296 2.09 19.38 -11.21
N ARG A 297 1.50 18.27 -11.69
CA ARG A 297 0.09 17.94 -11.40
C ARG A 297 -0.07 17.53 -9.95
N ASP A 298 0.83 16.67 -9.46
CA ASP A 298 0.76 16.15 -8.10
C ASP A 298 1.07 17.27 -7.08
N ASP A 299 1.96 18.21 -7.41
CA ASP A 299 2.20 19.42 -6.63
C ASP A 299 0.94 20.32 -6.55
N LEU A 300 0.22 20.51 -7.67
CA LEU A 300 -1.06 21.23 -7.67
C LEU A 300 -2.14 20.51 -6.84
N ILE A 301 -2.21 19.19 -6.91
CA ILE A 301 -3.15 18.40 -6.09
C ILE A 301 -2.79 18.53 -4.60
N LEU A 302 -1.51 18.47 -4.26
CA LEU A 302 -1.06 18.65 -2.88
C LEU A 302 -1.41 20.06 -2.37
N ALA A 303 -1.11 21.10 -3.16
CA ALA A 303 -1.46 22.47 -2.83
C ALA A 303 -2.97 22.65 -2.63
N TYR A 304 -3.80 22.00 -3.47
CA TYR A 304 -5.25 22.03 -3.35
C TYR A 304 -5.74 21.53 -1.99
N PHE A 305 -5.16 20.43 -1.46
CA PHE A 305 -5.54 19.88 -0.16
C PHE A 305 -4.94 20.64 1.03
N GLN A 306 -3.90 21.45 0.79
CA GLN A 306 -3.25 22.29 1.80
C GLN A 306 -3.85 23.70 1.89
N SER A 307 -4.56 24.16 0.87
CA SER A 307 -5.17 25.49 0.86
C SER A 307 -6.44 25.55 1.72
N ASP A 308 -6.49 26.57 2.58
CA ASP A 308 -7.67 26.93 3.35
C ASP A 308 -8.65 27.82 2.55
N ASP A 309 -8.18 28.46 1.49
CA ASP A 309 -8.94 29.43 0.69
C ASP A 309 -9.74 28.75 -0.44
N GLN A 310 -11.03 29.05 -0.54
CA GLN A 310 -11.90 28.43 -1.55
C GLN A 310 -11.59 28.92 -2.96
N GLU A 311 -11.25 30.20 -3.14
CA GLU A 311 -10.95 30.76 -4.47
C GLU A 311 -9.65 30.16 -5.02
N GLU A 312 -8.63 30.02 -4.17
CA GLU A 312 -7.38 29.33 -4.50
C GLU A 312 -7.63 27.86 -4.87
N ARG A 313 -8.45 27.14 -4.10
CA ARG A 313 -8.82 25.75 -4.43
C ARG A 313 -9.52 25.64 -5.79
N ASP A 314 -10.42 26.57 -6.09
CA ASP A 314 -11.13 26.58 -7.38
C ASP A 314 -10.18 26.86 -8.56
N ASP A 315 -9.21 27.77 -8.39
CA ASP A 315 -8.16 28.05 -9.39
C ASP A 315 -7.22 26.84 -9.59
N LEU A 316 -6.78 26.21 -8.50
CA LEU A 316 -5.95 25.00 -8.54
C LEU A 316 -6.68 23.85 -9.25
N LYS A 317 -7.95 23.63 -8.91
CA LYS A 317 -8.78 22.61 -9.57
C LYS A 317 -8.89 22.84 -11.06
N LYS A 318 -9.16 24.09 -11.47
CA LYS A 318 -9.21 24.46 -12.90
C LYS A 318 -7.88 24.17 -13.61
N LYS A 319 -6.74 24.52 -12.99
CA LYS A 319 -5.41 24.23 -13.56
C LYS A 319 -5.18 22.74 -13.74
N ILE A 320 -5.59 21.91 -12.78
CA ILE A 320 -5.50 20.46 -12.86
C ILE A 320 -6.36 19.95 -14.03
N ASP A 321 -7.62 20.37 -14.12
CA ASP A 321 -8.55 19.96 -15.18
C ASP A 321 -8.04 20.36 -16.59
N ASP A 322 -7.46 21.56 -16.71
CA ASP A 322 -6.85 22.05 -17.95
C ASP A 322 -5.63 21.21 -18.38
N MET A 323 -4.85 20.70 -17.42
CA MET A 323 -3.72 19.81 -17.69
C MET A 323 -4.18 18.44 -18.19
N GLU A 324 -5.22 17.88 -17.58
CA GLU A 324 -5.78 16.58 -17.99
C GLU A 324 -6.38 16.65 -19.41
N SER A 325 -7.13 17.71 -19.68
CA SER A 325 -7.73 17.97 -20.99
C SER A 325 -6.70 18.11 -22.13
N LYS A 326 -5.47 18.55 -21.81
CA LYS A 326 -4.36 18.63 -22.79
C LYS A 326 -3.73 17.26 -23.05
N LYS A 327 -3.60 16.42 -22.03
CA LYS A 327 -3.07 15.05 -22.18
C LYS A 327 -3.97 14.19 -23.06
N GLU A 328 -5.28 14.31 -22.92
CA GLU A 328 -6.25 13.57 -23.74
C GLU A 328 -6.21 13.94 -25.23
N LYS A 329 -5.74 15.15 -25.59
CA LYS A 329 -5.64 15.59 -27.00
C LYS A 329 -4.36 15.16 -27.69
N ILE A 330 -3.36 14.70 -26.95
CA ILE A 330 -2.05 14.30 -27.47
C ILE A 330 -1.99 12.79 -27.74
N ASN A 331 -2.87 12.01 -27.13
CA ASN A 331 -3.02 10.56 -27.33
C ASN A 331 -4.11 10.23 -28.36
#